data_AF-A0A509L7Z4-F1
#
_entry.id   AF-A0A509L7Z4-F1
#
_cell.length_a   1.000
_cell.length_b   1.000
_cell.length_c   1.000
_cell.angle_alpha   90.00
_cell.angle_beta   90.00
_cell.angle_gamma   90.00
#
_symmetry.space_group_name_H-M   'P 1'
#
loop_
_entity.id
_entity.type
_entity.pdbx_description
1 polymer ?
#
loop_
_entity_poly.entity_id
_entity_poly.type
_entity_poly.pdbx_seq_one_letter_code
_entity_poly.pdbx_strand_id
1 'polypeptide(L)' 'SNPKASYIINSEFTGDDPDAWYETAANNQGSWWEYWVTWIGKRSGTKKNAPVKPGNKEYHSLCDAPGTYVYE' A
#
# COMPACT_ATOMS: atom_id res chain seq x y z
N SER A 1 -1.47 10.90 -12.80
CA SER A 1 -1.90 11.18 -11.41
C SER A 1 -3.33 11.69 -11.44
N ASN A 2 -4.15 11.37 -10.42
CA ASN A 2 -5.47 11.99 -10.28
C ASN A 2 -5.29 13.39 -9.67
N PRO A 3 -5.52 14.49 -10.42
CA PRO A 3 -5.27 15.84 -9.93
C PRO A 3 -6.26 16.29 -8.84
N LYS A 4 -7.32 15.51 -8.56
CA LYS A 4 -8.25 15.76 -7.44
C LYS A 4 -7.87 15.01 -6.17
N ALA A 5 -6.95 14.06 -6.24
CA ALA A 5 -6.53 13.30 -5.07
C ALA A 5 -5.42 14.05 -4.34
N SER A 6 -5.46 14.05 -3.02
CA SER A 6 -4.38 14.50 -2.15
C SER A 6 -4.31 13.60 -0.93
N TYR A 7 -3.18 13.61 -0.25
CA TYR A 7 -2.96 12.88 0.99
C TYR A 7 -2.10 13.68 1.96
N ILE A 8 -2.26 13.38 3.25
CA ILE A 8 -1.58 14.10 4.33
C ILE A 8 -0.57 13.14 4.97
N ILE A 9 0.65 13.63 5.22
CA ILE A 9 1.67 12.89 5.95
C ILE A 9 2.27 13.77 7.03
N ASN A 10 2.58 13.17 8.16
CA ASN A 10 3.35 13.77 9.23
C ASN A 10 4.16 12.68 9.91
N SER A 11 5.46 12.90 10.08
CA SER A 11 6.36 11.99 10.80
C SER A 11 6.30 12.18 12.31
N GLU A 12 5.77 13.31 12.77
CA GLU A 12 5.73 13.66 14.18
C GLU A 12 4.52 13.01 14.85
N PHE A 13 4.76 12.40 16.02
CA PHE A 13 3.71 11.86 16.86
C PHE A 13 3.24 12.94 17.84
N THR A 14 1.98 13.36 17.74
CA THR A 14 1.37 14.40 18.57
C THR A 14 0.57 13.86 19.74
N GLY A 15 0.73 12.58 20.09
CA GLY A 15 -0.06 11.94 21.14
C GLY A 15 -1.49 11.65 20.67
N ASP A 16 -2.45 11.92 21.56
CA ASP A 16 -3.88 11.64 21.34
C ASP A 16 -4.63 12.82 20.71
N ASP A 17 -3.92 13.84 20.22
CA ASP A 17 -4.49 15.02 19.56
C ASP A 17 -4.34 14.91 18.03
N PRO A 18 -5.42 14.51 17.31
CA PRO A 18 -5.40 14.41 15.85
C PRO A 18 -5.40 15.78 15.16
N ASP A 19 -5.92 16.84 15.80
CA ASP A 19 -5.94 18.17 15.22
C ASP A 19 -4.51 18.74 15.21
N ALA A 20 -3.77 18.56 16.31
CA ALA A 20 -2.35 18.91 16.37
C ALA A 20 -1.49 18.15 15.33
N TRP A 21 -1.83 16.88 15.05
CA TRP A 21 -1.16 16.11 13.98
C TRP A 21 -1.41 16.75 12.61
N TYR A 22 -2.66 17.14 12.35
CA TYR A 22 -3.08 17.70 11.06
C TYR A 22 -2.53 19.11 10.81
N GLU A 23 -2.52 19.97 11.83
CA GLU A 23 -2.02 21.36 11.73
C GLU A 23 -0.56 21.45 11.29
N THR A 24 0.24 20.45 11.65
CA THR A 24 1.68 20.40 11.33
C THR A 24 2.00 19.49 10.15
N ALA A 25 1.00 18.83 9.56
CA ALA A 25 1.18 17.86 8.49
C ALA A 25 1.34 18.51 7.11
N ALA A 26 2.08 17.82 6.22
CA ALA A 26 2.22 18.23 4.84
C ALA A 26 1.08 17.66 3.97
N ASN A 27 0.41 18.52 3.21
CA ASN A 27 -0.55 18.12 2.16
C ASN A 27 0.19 17.86 0.84
N ASN A 28 0.05 16.65 0.32
CA ASN A 28 0.71 16.16 -0.90
C ASN A 28 -0.35 15.89 -1.97
N GLN A 29 -0.11 16.37 -3.19
CA GLN A 29 -0.98 16.09 -4.33
C GLN A 29 -0.77 14.66 -4.86
N GLY A 30 -1.84 14.04 -5.34
CA GLY A 30 -1.83 12.69 -5.90
C GLY A 30 -2.28 11.60 -4.92
N SER A 31 -1.89 10.36 -5.21
CA SER A 31 -2.25 9.18 -4.42
C SER A 31 -1.21 8.92 -3.33
N TRP A 32 -1.66 8.54 -2.13
CA TRP A 32 -0.80 8.07 -1.06
C TRP A 32 -0.04 6.78 -1.40
N TRP A 33 -0.45 6.06 -2.47
CA TRP A 33 0.21 4.83 -2.93
C TRP A 33 1.70 5.02 -3.22
N GLU A 34 2.11 6.16 -3.78
CA GLU A 34 3.52 6.41 -4.10
C GLU A 34 4.38 6.45 -2.82
N TYR A 35 3.91 7.19 -1.80
CA TYR A 35 4.56 7.23 -0.49
C TYR A 35 4.66 5.83 0.13
N TRP A 36 3.55 5.08 0.09
CA TRP A 36 3.50 3.74 0.67
C TRP A 36 4.41 2.73 -0.06
N VAL A 37 4.47 2.77 -1.39
CA VAL A 37 5.37 1.93 -2.20
C VAL A 37 6.83 2.20 -1.84
N THR A 38 7.22 3.46 -1.62
CA THR A 38 8.56 3.79 -1.14
C THR A 38 8.81 3.24 0.27
N TRP A 39 7.83 3.37 1.17
CA TRP A 39 7.96 2.88 2.54
C TRP A 39 8.08 1.35 2.63
N ILE A 40 7.26 0.62 1.87
CA ILE A 40 7.29 -0.86 1.85
C ILE A 40 8.50 -1.39 1.10
N GLY A 41 8.96 -0.71 0.04
CA GLY A 41 10.15 -1.10 -0.73
C GLY A 41 11.41 -1.23 0.13
N LYS A 42 11.57 -0.36 1.15
CA LYS A 42 12.67 -0.44 2.13
C LYS A 42 12.59 -1.66 3.05
N ARG A 43 11.44 -2.34 3.10
CA ARG A 43 11.11 -3.44 4.01
C ARG A 43 10.84 -4.77 3.30
N SER A 44 10.82 -4.78 1.97
CA SER A 44 10.50 -5.98 1.15
C SER A 44 11.70 -6.84 0.75
N GLY A 45 12.87 -6.62 1.37
CA GLY A 45 14.10 -7.36 1.06
C GLY A 45 14.68 -7.03 -0.32
N THR A 46 15.60 -7.87 -0.80
CA THR A 46 16.26 -7.68 -2.10
C THR A 46 15.38 -8.17 -3.26
N LYS A 47 15.53 -7.53 -4.42
CA LYS A 47 14.86 -7.97 -5.65
C LYS A 47 15.40 -9.35 -6.06
N LYS A 48 14.48 -10.21 -6.51
CA LYS A 48 14.77 -11.52 -7.09
C LYS A 48 13.91 -11.74 -8.34
N ASN A 49 14.25 -12.75 -9.13
CA ASN A 49 13.45 -13.14 -10.29
C ASN A 49 12.03 -13.49 -9.86
N ALA A 50 11.05 -13.06 -10.64
CA ALA A 50 9.66 -13.38 -10.41
C ALA A 50 9.42 -14.89 -10.58
N PRO A 51 8.60 -15.52 -9.72
CA PRO A 51 8.14 -16.89 -9.95
C PRO A 51 7.43 -17.02 -11.31
N VAL A 52 7.66 -18.14 -12.00
CA VAL A 52 7.09 -18.38 -13.35
C VAL A 52 5.62 -18.83 -13.32
N LYS A 53 5.12 -19.27 -12.17
CA LYS A 53 3.74 -19.74 -11.97
C LYS A 53 3.25 -19.35 -10.57
N PRO A 54 1.94 -19.08 -10.39
CA PRO A 54 1.35 -18.90 -9.07
C PRO A 54 1.31 -20.22 -8.30
N GLY A 55 1.35 -20.13 -6.97
CA GLY A 55 1.30 -21.28 -6.06
C GLY A 55 2.62 -22.04 -5.91
N ASN A 56 2.55 -23.27 -5.37
CA ASN A 56 3.68 -24.19 -5.23
C ASN A 56 3.20 -25.66 -5.31
N LYS A 57 4.04 -26.64 -4.95
CA LYS A 57 3.69 -28.08 -5.00
C LYS A 57 2.58 -28.48 -4.01
N GLU A 58 2.46 -27.77 -2.90
CA GLU A 58 1.48 -28.05 -1.86
C GLU A 58 0.17 -27.26 -2.10
N TYR A 59 0.31 -26.02 -2.59
CA TYR A 59 -0.79 -25.09 -2.84
C TYR A 59 -0.85 -24.73 -4.33
N HIS A 60 -1.57 -25.54 -5.09
CA HIS A 60 -1.82 -25.30 -6.51
C HIS A 60 -2.86 -24.21 -6.74
N SER A 61 -2.83 -23.57 -7.91
CA SER A 61 -3.88 -22.63 -8.33
C SER A 61 -5.22 -23.36 -8.45
N LEU A 62 -6.25 -22.87 -7.77
CA LEU A 62 -7.57 -23.52 -7.71
C LEU A 62 -8.53 -23.02 -8.79
N CYS A 63 -8.53 -21.70 -9.05
CA CYS A 63 -9.28 -21.04 -10.09
C CYS A 63 -8.61 -19.69 -10.41
N ASP A 64 -9.04 -19.02 -11.47
CA ASP A 64 -8.58 -17.67 -11.77
C ASP A 64 -9.18 -16.67 -10.77
N ALA A 65 -8.42 -15.60 -10.47
CA ALA A 65 -8.94 -14.48 -9.71
C ALA A 65 -10.14 -13.83 -10.44
N PRO A 66 -11.18 -13.34 -9.74
CA PRO A 66 -11.25 -13.08 -8.29
C PRO A 66 -11.75 -14.25 -7.43
N GLY A 67 -11.97 -15.43 -8.00
CA GLY A 67 -12.58 -16.57 -7.30
C GLY A 67 -14.10 -16.46 -7.15
N THR A 68 -14.70 -17.32 -6.34
CA THR A 68 -16.17 -17.42 -6.23
C THR A 68 -16.75 -16.56 -5.12
N TYR A 69 -16.03 -16.43 -3.99
CA TYR A 69 -16.56 -15.77 -2.78
C TYR A 69 -16.91 -14.29 -2.97
N VAL A 70 -16.35 -13.59 -3.98
CA VAL A 70 -16.72 -12.19 -4.27
C VAL A 70 -18.12 -12.05 -4.89
N TYR A 71 -18.67 -13.14 -5.43
CA TYR A 71 -19.98 -13.16 -6.09
C TYR A 71 -21.09 -13.72 -5.22
N GLU A 72 -20.76 -14.19 -4.01
CA GLU A 72 -21.71 -14.69 -3.02
C GLU A 72 -22.28 -13.57 -2.14
#